data_AF-A0A0P0XVQ2-F1
#
_entry.id   AF-A0A0P0XVQ2-F1
#
_cell.length_a   1.000
_cell.length_b   1.000
_cell.length_c   1.000
_cell.angle_alpha   90.00
_cell.angle_beta   90.00
_cell.angle_gamma   90.00
#
_symmetry.space_group_name_H-M   'P 1'
#
loop_
_entity.id
_entity.type
_entity.pdbx_description
1 polymer ?
#
loop_
_entity_poly.entity_id
_entity_poly.type
_entity_poly.pdbx_seq_one_letter_code
_entity_poly.pdbx_strand_id
1 'polypeptide(L)'
;KYRFLFYSPSISDLCQESVRSKHPQLHYESKVYMQMQGGNGIPHMKWYGVAGEHNVMVIDLLGPSLEDLFNSCNRKFSLKTVLMLADQIVSSPGSNYE
;
A
#
# COMPACT_ATOMS: atom_id res chain seq x y z
N LYS A 1 -13.61 -26.33 4.90
CA LYS A 1 -14.31 -25.58 3.81
C LYS A 1 -14.10 -24.06 3.87
N TYR A 2 -13.17 -23.54 4.70
CA TYR A 2 -12.67 -22.15 4.66
C TYR A 2 -11.14 -22.14 4.58
N ARG A 3 -10.60 -22.93 3.66
CA ARG A 3 -9.16 -23.07 3.42
C ARG A 3 -8.84 -22.52 2.04
N PHE A 4 -9.04 -21.21 1.88
CA PHE A 4 -8.35 -20.43 0.86
C PHE A 4 -7.16 -19.81 1.60
N LEU A 5 -6.02 -20.53 1.67
CA LEU A 5 -4.89 -20.31 0.76
C LEU A 5 -4.38 -18.86 0.79
N PHE A 6 -3.85 -18.43 1.93
CA PHE A 6 -2.77 -17.42 1.99
C PHE A 6 -1.49 -18.04 2.56
N TYR A 7 -1.25 -19.33 2.27
CA TYR A 7 -0.07 -20.02 2.76
C TYR A 7 0.86 -20.36 1.56
N SER A 8 1.71 -19.36 1.25
CA SER A 8 2.98 -19.35 0.47
C SER A 8 2.94 -19.06 -1.05
N PRO A 9 3.92 -18.34 -1.69
CA PRO A 9 5.20 -17.79 -1.19
C PRO A 9 5.58 -16.35 -1.68
N SER A 10 4.67 -15.48 -2.13
CA SER A 10 5.01 -14.09 -2.49
C SER A 10 4.37 -13.13 -1.49
N ILE A 11 5.22 -12.51 -0.67
CA ILE A 11 4.85 -11.67 0.47
C ILE A 11 3.80 -10.62 0.04
N SER A 12 2.63 -10.63 0.69
CA SER A 12 1.48 -9.76 0.38
C SER A 12 0.90 -9.16 1.65
N ASP A 13 0.45 -7.92 1.59
CA ASP A 13 -0.22 -7.24 2.71
C ASP A 13 -1.75 -7.42 2.62
N LEU A 14 -2.40 -7.45 3.79
CA LEU A 14 -3.84 -7.69 3.95
C LEU A 14 -4.51 -6.48 4.61
N CYS A 15 -5.27 -5.72 3.83
CA CYS A 15 -6.10 -4.64 4.34
C CYS A 15 -7.54 -5.14 4.54
N GLN A 16 -8.13 -4.87 5.70
CA GLN A 16 -9.50 -5.31 6.02
C GLN A 16 -10.33 -4.18 6.63
N GLU A 17 -11.60 -4.13 6.27
CA GLU A 17 -12.56 -3.16 6.78
C GLU A 17 -13.90 -3.85 7.04
N SER A 18 -14.59 -3.51 8.14
CA SER A 18 -15.94 -4.03 8.37
C SER A 18 -16.93 -3.49 7.33
N VAL A 19 -17.79 -4.36 6.80
CA VAL A 19 -18.88 -3.97 5.88
C VAL A 19 -19.85 -2.99 6.55
N ARG A 20 -19.91 -2.98 7.89
CA ARG A 20 -20.77 -2.09 8.69
C ARG A 20 -20.10 -0.77 9.08
N SER A 21 -18.90 -0.50 8.57
CA SER A 21 -18.21 0.78 8.77
C SER A 21 -19.13 1.94 8.36
N LYS A 22 -19.16 3.01 9.16
CA LYS A 22 -19.97 4.21 8.87
C LYS A 22 -19.52 4.90 7.58
N HIS A 23 -18.24 4.74 7.23
CA HIS A 23 -17.61 5.36 6.07
C HIS A 23 -16.73 4.31 5.37
N PRO A 24 -17.31 3.42 4.53
CA PRO A 24 -16.53 2.38 3.85
C PRO A 24 -15.58 2.99 2.82
N GLN A 25 -14.28 2.92 3.07
CA GLN A 25 -13.23 3.51 2.22
C GLN A 25 -12.50 2.48 1.36
N LEU A 26 -12.44 1.22 1.81
CA LEU A 26 -11.63 0.19 1.17
C LEU A 26 -12.10 -0.14 -0.26
N HIS A 27 -13.40 0.01 -0.54
CA HIS A 27 -13.95 -0.15 -1.89
C HIS A 27 -13.49 0.95 -2.86
N TYR A 28 -13.35 2.18 -2.36
CA TYR A 28 -12.88 3.29 -3.18
C TYR A 28 -11.37 3.17 -3.41
N GLU A 29 -10.62 2.86 -2.35
CA GLU A 29 -9.17 2.62 -2.44
C GLU A 29 -8.83 1.54 -3.46
N SER A 30 -9.55 0.41 -3.46
CA SER A 30 -9.28 -0.68 -4.41
C SER A 30 -9.45 -0.26 -5.87
N LYS A 31 -10.43 0.61 -6.17
CA LYS A 31 -10.61 1.19 -7.52
C LYS A 31 -9.45 2.13 -7.88
N VAL A 32 -9.02 2.97 -6.95
CA VAL A 32 -7.90 3.89 -7.16
C VAL A 32 -6.62 3.10 -7.40
N TYR A 33 -6.34 2.07 -6.61
CA TYR A 33 -5.22 1.15 -6.86
C TYR A 33 -5.31 0.49 -8.23
N MET A 34 -6.49 0.01 -8.65
CA MET A 34 -6.67 -0.60 -9.97
C MET A 34 -6.41 0.38 -11.13
N GLN A 35 -6.73 1.66 -10.96
CA GLN A 35 -6.45 2.70 -11.97
C GLN A 35 -4.98 3.11 -12.01
N MET A 36 -4.29 3.08 -10.87
CA MET A 36 -2.87 3.45 -10.75
C MET A 36 -1.93 2.26 -10.95
N GLN A 37 -2.45 1.05 -11.23
CA GLN A 37 -1.62 -0.11 -11.55
C GLN A 37 -0.71 0.19 -12.75
N GLY A 38 0.56 -0.22 -12.63
CA GLY A 38 1.60 0.05 -13.63
C GLY A 38 2.40 1.33 -13.39
N GLY A 39 2.02 2.15 -12.40
CA GLY A 39 2.83 3.29 -11.93
C GLY A 39 4.06 2.83 -11.14
N ASN A 40 5.21 3.47 -11.35
CA ASN A 40 6.41 3.20 -10.57
C ASN A 40 6.18 3.56 -9.09
N GLY A 41 6.45 2.63 -8.18
CA GLY A 41 6.23 2.82 -6.74
C GLY A 41 4.79 2.60 -6.24
N ILE A 42 3.86 2.17 -7.10
CA ILE A 42 2.49 1.80 -6.70
C ILE A 42 2.41 0.27 -6.53
N PRO A 43 1.97 -0.25 -5.37
CA PRO A 43 1.82 -1.70 -5.17
C PRO A 43 0.71 -2.27 -6.05
N HIS A 44 0.87 -3.50 -6.54
CA HIS A 44 -0.19 -4.15 -7.28
C HIS A 44 -1.26 -4.71 -6.34
N MET A 45 -2.51 -4.40 -6.66
CA MET A 45 -3.66 -5.06 -6.05
C MET A 45 -3.85 -6.45 -6.64
N LYS A 46 -3.69 -7.49 -5.81
CA LYS A 46 -3.87 -8.89 -6.19
C LYS A 46 -5.33 -9.31 -6.13
N TRP A 47 -6.08 -8.83 -5.13
CA TRP A 47 -7.47 -9.22 -4.92
C TRP A 47 -8.23 -8.20 -4.08
N TYR A 48 -9.52 -8.08 -4.34
CA TYR A 48 -10.47 -7.36 -3.50
C TYR A 48 -11.80 -8.11 -3.47
N GLY A 49 -12.41 -8.24 -2.30
CA GLY A 49 -13.72 -8.86 -2.15
C GLY A 49 -14.21 -8.92 -0.71
N VAL A 50 -15.36 -9.56 -0.50
CA VAL A 50 -15.99 -9.70 0.82
C VAL A 50 -15.66 -11.06 1.41
N ALA A 51 -15.10 -11.07 2.62
CA ALA A 51 -14.83 -12.26 3.42
C ALA A 51 -15.64 -12.17 4.74
N GLY A 52 -16.81 -12.84 4.76
CA GLY A 52 -17.74 -12.76 5.89
C GLY A 52 -18.33 -11.36 6.03
N GLU A 53 -18.17 -10.75 7.21
CA GLU A 53 -18.66 -9.39 7.51
C GLU A 53 -17.60 -8.29 7.23
N HIS A 54 -16.54 -8.61 6.48
CA HIS A 54 -15.44 -7.69 6.18
C HIS A 54 -15.17 -7.61 4.69
N ASN A 55 -14.92 -6.40 4.21
CA ASN A 55 -14.25 -6.14 2.95
C ASN A 55 -12.76 -6.39 3.15
N VAL A 56 -12.13 -7.06 2.20
CA VAL A 56 -10.73 -7.46 2.27
C VAL A 56 -10.05 -7.12 0.94
N MET A 57 -8.86 -6.53 1.04
CA MET A 57 -8.00 -6.18 -0.07
C MET A 57 -6.63 -6.80 0.16
N VAL A 58 -6.06 -7.39 -0.89
CA VAL A 58 -4.73 -8.00 -0.89
C VAL A 58 -3.87 -7.24 -1.88
N ILE A 59 -2.75 -6.74 -1.39
CA ILE A 59 -1.76 -5.99 -2.18
C ILE A 59 -0.36 -6.61 -2.03
N ASP A 60 0.59 -6.18 -2.84
CA ASP A 60 2.01 -6.51 -2.63
C ASP A 60 2.48 -6.00 -1.27
N LEU A 61 3.29 -6.80 -0.55
CA LEU A 61 3.85 -6.34 0.71
C LEU A 61 4.83 -5.21 0.45
N LEU A 62 4.61 -4.09 1.11
CA LEU A 62 5.53 -2.96 1.13
C LEU A 62 6.55 -3.12 2.26
N GLY A 63 7.68 -2.41 2.11
CA GLY A 63 8.67 -2.32 3.17
C GLY A 63 8.15 -1.55 4.40
N PRO A 64 9.02 -1.38 5.43
CA PRO A 64 8.70 -0.54 6.57
C PRO A 64 8.33 0.87 6.13
N SER A 65 7.42 1.51 6.86
CA SER A 65 7.03 2.89 6.56
C SER A 65 8.20 3.85 6.77
N LEU A 66 8.10 5.05 6.20
CA LEU A 66 9.09 6.11 6.47
C LEU A 66 9.16 6.46 7.96
N GLU A 67 8.06 6.32 8.71
CA GLU A 67 8.04 6.51 10.15
C GLU A 67 8.83 5.42 10.88
N ASP A 68 8.67 4.16 10.49
CA ASP A 68 9.44 3.05 11.05
C ASP A 68 10.94 3.23 10.79
N LEU A 69 11.30 3.62 9.55
CA LEU A 69 12.68 3.95 9.20
C LEU A 69 13.21 5.14 10.00
N PHE A 70 12.40 6.18 10.18
CA PHE A 70 12.77 7.36 10.95
C PHE A 70 13.02 7.04 12.42
N ASN A 71 12.16 6.22 13.01
CA ASN A 71 12.31 5.74 14.38
C ASN A 71 13.55 4.84 14.52
N SER A 72 13.85 3.99 13.52
CA SER A 72 15.06 3.16 13.51
C SER A 72 16.35 3.99 13.48
N CYS A 73 16.31 5.20 12.91
CA CYS A 73 17.43 6.13 12.83
C CYS A 73 17.48 7.14 13.99
N ASN A 74 16.91 6.83 15.17
CA ASN A 74 16.82 7.77 16.31
C ASN A 74 16.19 9.13 15.92
N ARG A 75 15.20 9.11 15.03
CA ARG A 75 14.47 10.30 14.57
C ARG A 75 15.37 11.36 13.93
N LYS A 76 16.46 10.93 13.28
CA LYS A 76 17.35 11.79 12.52
C LYS A 76 17.74 11.13 11.21
N PHE A 77 17.35 11.73 10.10
CA PHE A 77 17.87 11.38 8.78
C PHE A 77 19.03 12.29 8.40
N SER A 78 19.99 11.76 7.64
CA SER A 78 21.02 12.57 7.02
C SER A 78 20.44 13.43 5.91
N LEU A 79 21.07 14.57 5.59
CA LEU A 79 20.63 15.42 4.48
C LEU A 79 20.57 14.64 3.15
N LYS A 80 21.52 13.73 2.92
CA LYS A 80 21.53 12.83 1.75
C LYS A 80 20.25 11.98 1.69
N THR A 81 19.86 11.35 2.81
CA THR A 81 18.65 10.51 2.88
C THR A 81 17.39 11.34 2.62
N VAL A 82 17.30 12.53 3.21
CA VAL A 82 16.16 13.44 3.00
C VAL A 82 16.04 13.85 1.53
N LEU A 83 17.15 14.20 0.89
CA LEU A 83 17.15 14.58 -0.54
C LEU A 83 16.76 13.40 -1.45
N MET A 84 17.26 12.19 -1.18
CA MET A 84 16.87 11.00 -1.95
C MET A 84 15.39 10.68 -1.82
N LEU A 85 14.81 10.83 -0.63
CA LEU A 85 13.37 10.65 -0.41
C LEU A 85 12.55 11.74 -1.11
N ALA A 86 12.99 12.99 -1.03
CA ALA A 86 12.32 14.10 -1.69
C ALA A 86 12.28 13.91 -3.22
N ASP A 87 13.40 13.49 -3.81
CA ASP A 87 13.50 13.20 -5.25
C ASP A 87 12.50 12.12 -5.70
N GLN A 88 12.38 11.02 -4.93
CA GLN A 88 11.42 9.95 -5.22
C GLN A 88 9.95 10.40 -5.07
N ILE A 89 9.64 11.19 -4.04
CA ILE A 89 8.27 11.67 -3.79
C ILE A 89 7.84 12.65 -4.90
N VAL A 90 8.75 13.55 -5.32
CA VAL A 90 8.48 14.54 -6.37
C VAL A 90 8.44 13.91 -7.76
N SER A 91 9.24 12.85 -8.00
CA SER A 91 9.26 12.11 -9.27
C SER A 91 8.12 11.09 -9.42
N SER A 92 7.19 11.02 -8.44
CA SER A 92 5.95 10.23 -8.52
C SER A 92 5.16 10.55 -9.80
N PRO A 93 4.58 9.55 -10.49
CA PRO A 93 4.02 9.70 -11.84
C PRO A 93 2.85 10.67 -11.83
N GLY A 94 3.11 11.88 -12.31
CA GLY A 94 2.19 13.02 -12.28
C GLY A 94 2.91 14.36 -12.51
N SER A 95 4.21 14.41 -12.21
CA SER A 95 5.09 15.48 -12.65
C SER A 95 5.56 15.24 -14.08
N ASN A 96 4.65 15.44 -15.04
CA ASN A 96 5.08 15.89 -16.35
C ASN A 96 5.77 17.23 -16.13
N TYR A 97 7.10 17.23 -16.10
CA TYR A 97 7.87 18.42 -16.42
C TYR A 97 7.88 18.55 -17.95
N GLU A 98 6.70 18.77 -18.52
CA GLU A 98 6.47 19.48 -19.79
C GLU A 98 5.49 20.62 -19.52
#